data_AF-A0A060CN45-F1
#
_entry.id   AF-A0A060CN45-F1
#
_cell.length_a   1.000
_cell.length_b   1.000
_cell.length_c   1.000
_cell.angle_alpha   90.00
_cell.angle_beta   90.00
_cell.angle_gamma   90.00
#
_symmetry.space_group_name_H-M   'P 1'
#
loop_
_entity.id
_entity.type
_entity.pdbx_description
1 polymer ?
#
loop_
_entity_poly.entity_id
_entity_poly.type
_entity_poly.pdbx_seq_one_letter_code
_entity_poly.pdbx_strand_id
1 'polypeptide(L)'
;MPYLIILRCINAVTINTFFQADEYWQSLEPAHALVFGYGYLTWEWREGLRSFVHPLLFAVVYKLCELLDLGEIGVVYMPKLTQGVV
;
A
#
# COMPACT_ATOMS: atom_id res chain seq x y z
N MET A 1 16.53 3.55 -20.00
CA MET A 1 16.28 3.16 -18.60
C MET A 1 15.01 3.76 -17.98
N PRO A 2 14.68 5.07 -18.09
CA PRO A 2 13.46 5.61 -17.46
C PRO A 2 12.15 5.09 -18.08
N TYR A 3 12.18 4.70 -19.36
CA TYR A 3 11.04 4.11 -20.06
C TYR A 3 10.50 2.82 -19.40
N LEU A 4 11.39 2.02 -18.79
CA LEU A 4 10.98 0.78 -18.12
C LEU A 4 10.16 1.05 -16.85
N ILE A 5 10.52 2.09 -16.10
CA ILE A 5 9.78 2.49 -14.88
C ILE A 5 8.39 3.00 -15.29
N ILE A 6 8.31 3.83 -16.33
CA ILE A 6 7.04 4.32 -16.86
C ILE A 6 6.15 3.15 -17.27
N LEU A 7 6.70 2.17 -17.98
CA LEU A 7 5.97 0.96 -18.39
C LEU A 7 5.52 0.11 -17.18
N ARG A 8 6.33 -0.02 -16.13
CA ARG A 8 5.97 -0.70 -14.87
C ARG A 8 4.83 0.03 -14.15
N CYS A 9 4.89 1.36 -14.04
CA CYS A 9 3.83 2.16 -13.42
C CYS A 9 2.51 2.07 -14.20
N ILE A 10 2.55 2.16 -15.53
CA ILE A 10 1.36 2.00 -16.39
C ILE A 10 0.75 0.61 -16.19
N ASN A 11 1.59 -0.43 -16.19
CA ASN A 11 1.14 -1.80 -15.97
C ASN A 11 0.51 -1.97 -14.57
N ALA A 12 1.15 -1.45 -13.52
CA ALA A 12 0.65 -1.53 -12.15
C ALA A 12 -0.72 -0.85 -11.97
N VAL A 13 -0.97 0.28 -12.65
CA VAL A 13 -2.26 0.99 -12.60
C VAL A 13 -3.34 0.31 -13.45
N THR A 14 -2.96 -0.28 -14.60
CA THR A 14 -3.91 -0.90 -15.55
C THR A 14 -4.41 -2.26 -15.08
N ILE A 15 -3.59 -2.98 -14.29
CA ILE A 15 -3.95 -4.30 -13.77
C ILE A 15 -5.03 -4.15 -12.68
N ASN A 16 -6.15 -4.84 -12.92
CA ASN A 16 -7.28 -4.96 -11.99
C ASN A 16 -7.28 -6.31 -11.24
N THR A 17 -6.33 -7.21 -11.51
CA THR A 17 -6.24 -8.47 -10.77
C THR A 17 -5.66 -8.22 -9.38
N PHE A 18 -6.13 -8.99 -8.40
CA PHE A 18 -5.59 -8.99 -7.05
C PHE A 18 -4.13 -9.44 -7.10
N PHE A 19 -3.23 -8.47 -7.04
CA PHE A 19 -1.81 -8.70 -6.88
C PHE A 19 -1.61 -9.26 -5.47
N GLN A 20 -1.50 -10.59 -5.39
CA GLN A 20 -1.11 -11.38 -4.22
C GLN A 20 -1.77 -10.98 -2.89
N ALA A 21 -2.87 -11.66 -2.54
CA ALA A 21 -3.61 -11.42 -1.30
C ALA A 21 -2.72 -11.42 -0.04
N ASP A 22 -1.71 -12.29 0.02
CA ASP A 22 -0.77 -12.33 1.15
C ASP A 22 0.00 -11.01 1.34
N GLU A 23 0.46 -10.39 0.24
CA GLU A 23 1.16 -9.10 0.31
C GLU A 23 0.22 -8.01 0.83
N TYR A 24 -1.03 -8.00 0.37
CA TYR A 24 -2.04 -7.06 0.86
C TYR A 24 -2.24 -7.14 2.38
N TRP A 25 -2.44 -8.34 2.91
CA TRP A 25 -2.67 -8.56 4.34
C TRP A 25 -1.41 -8.41 5.20
N GLN A 26 -0.22 -8.45 4.59
CA GLN A 26 1.07 -8.29 5.27
C GLN A 26 1.67 -6.89 5.14
N SER A 27 1.16 -6.01 4.28
CA SER A 27 1.72 -4.66 4.11
C SER A 27 0.65 -3.57 4.03
N LEU A 28 -0.29 -3.65 3.08
CA LEU A 28 -1.27 -2.59 2.82
C LEU A 28 -2.31 -2.47 3.93
N GLU A 29 -2.91 -3.57 4.37
CA GLU A 29 -3.95 -3.54 5.40
C GLU A 29 -3.41 -3.07 6.77
N PRO A 30 -2.27 -3.58 7.28
CA PRO A 30 -1.68 -3.04 8.51
C PRO A 30 -1.30 -1.55 8.39
N ALA A 31 -0.79 -1.13 7.24
CA ALA A 31 -0.47 0.27 6.99
C ALA A 31 -1.71 1.18 6.98
N HIS A 32 -2.79 0.71 6.37
CA HIS A 32 -4.08 1.39 6.36
C HIS A 32 -4.64 1.52 7.78
N ALA A 33 -4.64 0.42 8.55
CA ALA A 33 -5.09 0.41 9.94
C ALA A 33 -4.29 1.36 10.83
N LEU A 34 -2.98 1.50 10.60
CA LEU A 34 -2.12 2.44 11.32
C LEU A 34 -2.45 3.92 11.03
N VAL A 35 -2.84 4.25 9.79
CA VAL A 35 -3.09 5.65 9.38
C VAL A 35 -4.52 6.08 9.69
N PHE A 36 -5.50 5.26 9.29
CA PHE A 36 -6.91 5.61 9.39
C PHE A 36 -7.57 5.10 10.67
N GLY A 37 -6.90 4.23 11.43
CA GLY A 37 -7.42 3.69 12.70
C GLY A 37 -8.51 2.63 12.54
N TYR A 38 -8.81 2.19 11.31
CA TYR A 38 -9.76 1.12 11.02
C TYR A 38 -9.22 0.15 9.97
N GLY A 39 -9.76 -1.08 9.98
CA GLY A 39 -9.32 -2.18 9.13
C GLY A 39 -9.21 -3.48 9.92
N TYR A 40 -8.74 -4.54 9.27
CA TYR A 40 -8.57 -5.84 9.88
C TYR A 40 -7.09 -6.20 10.03
N LEU A 41 -6.63 -6.22 11.28
CA LEU A 41 -5.30 -6.71 11.63
C LEU A 41 -5.34 -8.22 11.89
N THR A 42 -4.50 -8.99 11.20
CA THR A 42 -4.32 -10.43 11.46
C THR A 42 -3.68 -10.65 12.83
N TRP A 43 -3.79 -11.88 13.35
CA TRP A 43 -3.31 -12.25 14.69
C TRP A 43 -1.81 -11.99 14.89
N GLU A 44 -0.98 -12.16 13.85
CA GLU A 44 0.48 -11.95 13.92
C GLU A 44 0.86 -10.51 14.30
N TRP A 45 0.10 -9.54 13.80
CA TRP A 45 0.32 -8.12 14.08
C TRP A 45 -0.19 -7.73 15.46
N ARG A 46 -1.25 -8.38 15.95
CA ARG A 46 -1.78 -8.16 17.31
C ARG A 46 -0.79 -8.67 18.36
N GLU A 47 -0.13 -9.78 18.08
CA GLU A 47 0.91 -10.37 18.94
C GLU A 47 2.31 -9.74 18.72
N GLY A 48 2.44 -8.79 17.78
CA GLY A 48 3.70 -8.08 17.53
C GLY A 48 4.83 -8.97 16.99
N LEU A 49 4.50 -10.07 16.31
CA LEU A 49 5.48 -11.05 15.81
C LEU A 49 6.23 -10.56 14.56
N ARG A 50 5.71 -9.52 13.88
CA ARG A 50 6.28 -8.97 12.65
C ARG A 50 6.70 -7.52 12.84
N SER A 51 7.79 -7.16 12.16
CA SER A 51 8.29 -5.79 12.15
C SER A 51 7.41 -4.91 11.28
N PHE A 52 7.04 -3.74 11.81
CA PHE A 52 6.25 -2.73 11.10
C PHE A 52 7.06 -1.94 10.07
N VAL A 53 8.36 -2.20 9.90
CA VAL A 53 9.22 -1.44 8.97
C VAL A 53 8.69 -1.49 7.53
N HIS A 54 8.21 -2.64 7.07
CA HIS A 54 7.69 -2.80 5.71
C HIS A 54 6.31 -2.12 5.52
N PRO A 55 5.30 -2.34 6.38
CA PRO A 55 4.05 -1.57 6.34
C PRO A 55 4.23 -0.06 6.49
N LEU A 56 5.21 0.41 7.27
CA LEU A 56 5.43 1.83 7.51
C LEU A 56 5.71 2.62 6.23
N LEU A 57 6.37 2.01 5.23
CA LEU A 57 6.56 2.64 3.93
C LEU A 57 5.21 3.01 3.28
N PHE A 58 4.26 2.09 3.32
CA PHE A 58 2.91 2.30 2.79
C PHE A 58 2.07 3.22 3.68
N ALA A 59 2.30 3.19 5.00
CA ALA A 59 1.64 4.09 5.94
C ALA A 59 2.01 5.55 5.65
N VAL A 60 3.26 5.84 5.30
CA VAL A 60 3.66 7.19 4.86
C VAL A 60 2.90 7.61 3.60
N VAL A 61 2.77 6.70 2.62
CA VAL A 61 2.02 6.97 1.39
C VAL A 61 0.54 7.27 1.71
N TYR A 62 -0.10 6.47 2.55
CA TYR A 62 -1.48 6.71 2.98
C TYR A 62 -1.63 8.01 3.77
N LYS A 63 -0.67 8.36 4.63
CA LYS A 63 -0.72 9.62 5.38
C LYS A 63 -0.61 10.85 4.46
N LEU A 64 0.20 10.75 3.41
CA LEU A 64 0.25 11.76 2.36
C LEU A 64 -1.06 11.83 1.58
N CYS A 65 -1.72 10.69 1.31
CA CYS A 65 -3.03 10.68 0.68
C CYS A 65 -4.09 11.38 1.52
N GLU A 66 -4.10 11.13 2.83
CA GLU A 66 -4.99 11.79 3.78
C GLU A 66 -4.73 13.30 3.85
N LEU A 67 -3.46 13.71 3.91
CA LEU A 67 -3.08 15.13 3.97
C LEU A 67 -3.48 15.91 2.72
N LEU A 68 -3.44 15.26 1.56
CA LEU A 68 -3.76 15.86 0.26
C LEU A 68 -5.24 15.64 -0.14
N ASP A 69 -6.05 15.04 0.73
CA ASP A 69 -7.48 14.77 0.53
C ASP A 69 -7.78 14.05 -0.80
N LEU A 70 -6.96 13.07 -1.18
CA LEU A 70 -7.14 12.31 -2.43
C LEU A 70 -8.32 11.30 -2.37
N GLY A 71 -8.98 11.18 -1.21
CA GLY A 71 -10.09 10.26 -0.98
C GLY A 71 -9.75 8.79 -1.28
N GLU A 72 -10.79 8.02 -1.61
CA GLU A 72 -10.69 6.58 -1.88
C GLU A 72 -9.80 6.26 -3.09
N ILE A 73 -9.78 7.15 -4.08
CA ILE A 73 -8.98 7.00 -5.30
C ILE A 73 -7.49 7.03 -4.94
N GLY A 74 -7.07 7.98 -4.10
CA GLY A 74 -5.68 8.04 -3.63
C GLY A 74 -5.26 6.77 -2.89
N VAL A 75 -6.13 6.25 -2.02
CA VAL A 75 -5.86 5.04 -1.23
C VAL A 75 -5.70 3.80 -2.13
N VAL A 76 -6.45 3.70 -3.22
CA VAL A 76 -6.37 2.55 -4.13
C VAL A 76 -5.16 2.63 -5.07
N TYR A 77 -4.87 3.80 -5.64
CA TYR A 77 -3.86 3.92 -6.71
C TYR A 77 -2.46 4.26 -6.23
N MET A 78 -2.32 4.95 -5.09
CA MET A 78 -1.00 5.38 -4.63
C MET A 78 -0.09 4.21 -4.25
N PRO A 79 -0.54 3.16 -3.54
CA PRO A 79 0.28 1.97 -3.30
C PRO A 79 0.73 1.27 -4.59
N LYS A 80 -0.15 1.20 -5.60
CA LYS A 80 0.17 0.63 -6.93
C LYS A 80 1.27 1.41 -7.64
N LEU A 81 1.23 2.74 -7.55
CA LEU A 81 2.29 3.60 -8.08
C LEU A 81 3.62 3.35 -7.35
N THR A 82 3.60 3.23 -6.02
CA THR A 82 4.80 2.94 -5.23
C THR A 82 5.44 1.60 -5.62
N GLN A 83 4.63 0.56 -5.83
CA GLN A 83 5.09 -0.75 -6.31
C GLN A 83 5.60 -0.74 -7.77
N GLY A 84 5.12 0.19 -8.60
CA GLY A 84 5.62 0.36 -9.97
C GLY A 84 7.04 0.96 -10.02
N VAL A 85 7.40 1.75 -9.01
CA VAL A 85 8.69 2.47 -8.93
C VAL A 85 9.79 1.63 -8.28
N VAL A 86 9.45 0.84 -7.27
CA VAL A 86 10.37 -0.07 -6.54
C VAL A 86 10.42 -1.41 -7.27
#